data_AF-A0A7V0SD70-F1
#
_entry.id   AF-A0A7V0SD70-F1
#
_cell.length_a   1.000
_cell.length_b   1.000
_cell.length_c   1.000
_cell.angle_alpha   90.00
_cell.angle_beta   90.00
_cell.angle_gamma   90.00
#
_symmetry.space_group_name_H-M   'P 1'
#
loop_
_entity.id
_entity.type
_entity.pdbx_description
1 polymer ?
#
loop_
_entity_poly.entity_id
_entity_poly.type
_entity_poly.pdbx_seq_one_letter_code
_entity_poly.pdbx_strand_id
1 'polypeptide(L)'
;MEEVMTMSRRTFLKTSGGAVIAAGIVGAIEPLKAVADPWRPLKNRPAGDKLKGEEAEILRLASLAPSGHNTQPWTVQIVKTGHWVIGTDRGRWLPAVDPHNREVMLSLGAFLENLVIAAGVHGYGVDYRVIAKSGFDRDVIDVRLKKGAGRDFPVSLIEKRRTLRNGMGNGDIRTGDYAILTDGLTATAEYFSRNSSRGRLLAERTIEANRVQAWREPAQQELADWIRWSDADVKKYRNGLTPASMEITGFAGWYVRTFFNRSSVLSKSFRERGVEMVKKQVENCGGWIVLGGDDSVSTLVETGRSFQ
;
A
#
# COMPACT_ATOMS: atom_id res chain seq x y z
N MET A 1 38.41 -45.57 12.29
CA MET A 1 37.98 -45.58 10.88
C MET A 1 36.91 -44.52 10.76
N GLU A 2 37.35 -43.28 10.59
CA GLU A 2 36.52 -42.09 10.60
C GLU A 2 37.19 -41.13 9.60
N GLU A 3 36.70 -41.11 8.38
CA GLU A 3 37.25 -40.29 7.30
C GLU A 3 36.37 -39.05 7.17
N VAL A 4 36.72 -38.02 7.95
CA VAL A 4 36.17 -36.68 7.81
C VAL A 4 36.79 -36.06 6.55
N MET A 5 36.04 -36.04 5.45
CA MET A 5 36.41 -35.29 4.26
C MET A 5 36.52 -33.80 4.59
N THR A 6 37.76 -33.33 4.57
CA THR A 6 38.15 -31.92 4.69
C THR A 6 37.89 -31.22 3.35
N MET A 7 36.91 -30.31 3.33
CA MET A 7 36.69 -29.45 2.17
C MET A 7 37.89 -28.50 1.98
N SER A 8 38.52 -28.54 0.80
CA SER A 8 39.68 -27.69 0.49
C SER A 8 39.30 -26.21 0.36
N ARG A 9 40.19 -25.32 0.79
CA ARG A 9 40.08 -23.85 0.76
C ARG A 9 39.70 -23.25 -0.62
N ARG A 10 39.86 -23.99 -1.72
CA ARG A 10 39.48 -23.54 -3.07
C ARG A 10 37.98 -23.66 -3.39
N THR A 11 37.20 -24.46 -2.65
CA THR A 11 35.75 -24.60 -2.88
C THR A 11 34.94 -23.53 -2.14
N PHE A 12 35.40 -23.07 -0.98
CA PHE A 12 34.76 -22.00 -0.20
C PHE A 12 34.80 -20.64 -0.93
N LEU A 13 35.88 -20.36 -1.67
CA LEU A 13 36.07 -19.11 -2.43
C LEU A 13 35.29 -19.03 -3.76
N LYS A 14 34.58 -20.10 -4.18
CA LYS A 14 33.63 -20.03 -5.31
C LYS A 14 32.17 -19.84 -4.89
N THR A 15 31.84 -20.08 -3.61
CA THR A 15 30.49 -19.88 -3.04
C THR A 15 30.37 -18.66 -2.13
N SER A 16 31.47 -17.97 -1.88
CA SER A 16 31.48 -16.67 -1.20
C SER A 16 32.33 -15.69 -2.01
N GLY A 17 31.71 -15.07 -3.02
CA GLY A 17 32.25 -13.90 -3.70
C GLY A 17 32.25 -12.70 -2.75
N GLY A 18 33.18 -12.70 -1.82
CA GLY A 18 33.46 -11.62 -0.89
C GLY A 18 34.96 -11.33 -0.88
N ALA A 19 35.32 -10.16 -1.36
CA ALA A 19 36.39 -9.26 -0.89
C ALA A 19 36.45 -8.10 -1.90
N VAL A 20 36.45 -6.83 -1.50
CA VAL A 20 37.63 -5.99 -1.23
C VAL A 20 36.97 -4.61 -0.92
N ILE A 21 37.14 -3.84 0.18
CA ILE A 21 38.28 -3.45 1.03
C ILE A 21 37.76 -3.08 2.44
N ALA A 22 38.43 -3.57 3.49
CA ALA A 22 38.42 -2.95 4.81
C ALA A 22 39.76 -2.22 5.01
N ALA A 23 39.72 -0.88 4.93
CA ALA A 23 40.69 0.12 5.43
C ALA A 23 40.60 1.36 4.55
N GLY A 24 39.94 2.43 5.03
CA GLY A 24 40.04 3.75 4.39
C GLY A 24 38.74 4.52 4.10
N ILE A 25 37.58 4.13 4.63
CA ILE A 25 36.39 4.99 4.66
C ILE A 25 35.76 4.93 6.05
N VAL A 26 36.49 5.45 7.05
CA VAL A 26 35.90 5.85 8.34
C VAL A 26 35.21 7.23 8.22
N GLY A 27 35.10 7.78 6.99
CA GLY A 27 34.59 9.12 6.70
C GLY A 27 33.39 9.23 5.76
N ALA A 28 32.67 8.15 5.44
CA ALA A 28 31.46 8.24 4.60
C ALA A 28 30.27 7.40 5.11
N ILE A 29 30.11 7.28 6.43
CA ILE A 29 28.85 6.85 7.06
C ILE A 29 27.86 8.04 7.10
N GLU A 30 27.70 8.72 5.97
CA GLU A 30 26.52 9.53 5.70
C GLU A 30 26.00 9.16 4.29
N PRO A 31 25.18 8.10 4.22
CA PRO A 31 23.96 8.25 3.44
C PRO A 31 22.73 7.72 4.21
N LEU A 32 22.73 7.84 5.54
CA LEU A 32 21.64 7.39 6.43
C LEU A 32 20.79 8.54 6.96
N LYS A 33 20.79 9.69 6.28
CA LYS A 33 19.82 10.75 6.52
C LYS A 33 18.73 10.69 5.45
N ALA A 34 17.59 10.18 5.92
CA ALA A 34 16.23 10.45 5.46
C ALA A 34 15.97 10.36 3.95
N VAL A 35 15.04 9.47 3.57
CA VAL A 35 14.10 9.81 2.50
C VAL A 35 13.65 11.24 2.81
N ALA A 36 13.99 12.19 1.93
CA ALA A 36 13.63 13.59 2.07
C ALA A 36 12.19 13.66 2.58
N ASP A 37 11.95 14.45 3.63
CA ASP A 37 10.66 14.55 4.31
C ASP A 37 9.51 14.32 3.31
N PRO A 38 8.84 13.14 3.34
CA PRO A 38 7.83 12.81 2.34
C PRO A 38 6.64 13.76 2.44
N TRP A 39 6.57 14.55 3.53
CA TRP A 39 5.58 15.59 3.80
C TRP A 39 5.99 16.97 3.29
N ARG A 40 7.22 17.12 2.77
CA ARG A 40 7.69 18.40 2.27
C ARG A 40 6.75 18.89 1.16
N PRO A 41 6.15 20.09 1.31
CA PRO A 41 5.29 20.65 0.29
C PRO A 41 6.03 20.78 -1.05
N LEU A 42 5.37 20.45 -2.16
CA LEU A 42 5.89 20.85 -3.47
C LEU A 42 5.93 22.37 -3.52
N LYS A 43 7.04 22.94 -4.01
CA LYS A 43 7.20 24.39 -4.20
C LYS A 43 6.10 24.98 -5.10
N ASN A 44 5.57 24.18 -6.03
CA ASN A 44 4.49 24.55 -6.94
C ASN A 44 3.29 23.63 -6.70
N ARG A 45 2.35 24.05 -5.83
CA ARG A 45 1.05 23.37 -5.69
C ARG A 45 0.13 23.85 -6.83
N PRO A 46 -0.38 22.97 -7.72
CA PRO A 46 -1.37 23.37 -8.72
C PRO A 46 -2.67 23.90 -8.10
N ALA A 47 -3.02 23.41 -6.90
CA ALA A 47 -4.15 23.89 -6.10
C ALA A 47 -3.87 25.24 -5.38
N GLY A 48 -2.96 26.05 -5.93
CA GLY A 48 -2.55 27.37 -5.43
C GLY A 48 -3.73 28.18 -4.90
N ASP A 49 -3.53 28.73 -3.71
CA ASP A 49 -4.40 29.64 -2.95
C ASP A 49 -5.84 29.20 -2.57
N LYS A 50 -6.46 28.20 -3.23
CA LYS A 50 -7.84 27.79 -2.96
C LYS A 50 -8.02 26.88 -1.74
N LEU A 51 -6.99 26.09 -1.40
CA LEU A 51 -6.98 25.20 -0.24
C LEU A 51 -5.97 25.73 0.80
N LYS A 52 -6.48 26.31 1.88
CA LYS A 52 -5.69 26.81 3.03
C LYS A 52 -6.31 26.29 4.33
N GLY A 53 -5.52 26.29 5.40
CA GLY A 53 -5.99 25.90 6.73
C GLY A 53 -6.50 24.46 6.79
N GLU A 54 -7.64 24.27 7.47
CA GLU A 54 -8.22 22.96 7.81
C GLU A 54 -8.51 22.09 6.57
N GLU A 55 -9.05 22.67 5.49
CA GLU A 55 -9.40 21.91 4.27
C GLU A 55 -8.17 21.27 3.60
N ALA A 56 -7.04 21.98 3.60
CA ALA A 56 -5.80 21.46 3.03
C ALA A 56 -5.24 20.31 3.87
N GLU A 57 -5.39 20.39 5.20
CA GLU A 57 -4.93 19.36 6.11
C GLU A 57 -5.81 18.11 6.06
N ILE A 58 -7.13 18.28 5.98
CA ILE A 58 -8.09 17.19 5.76
C ILE A 58 -7.72 16.39 4.50
N LEU A 59 -7.46 17.07 3.38
CA LEU A 59 -7.07 16.42 2.13
C LEU A 59 -5.67 15.79 2.19
N ARG A 60 -4.74 16.38 2.95
CA ARG A 60 -3.41 15.79 3.18
C ARG A 60 -3.57 14.45 3.90
N LEU A 61 -4.34 14.41 4.99
CA LEU A 61 -4.58 13.19 5.76
C LEU A 61 -5.36 12.15 4.95
N ALA A 62 -6.38 12.58 4.20
CA ALA A 62 -7.12 11.72 3.26
C ALA A 62 -6.19 11.01 2.26
N SER A 63 -5.21 11.74 1.72
CA SER A 63 -4.26 11.21 0.73
C SER A 63 -3.32 10.12 1.25
N LEU A 64 -3.36 9.80 2.55
CA LEU A 64 -2.60 8.71 3.17
C LEU A 64 -3.32 7.38 3.19
N ALA A 65 -4.49 7.34 2.57
CA ALA A 65 -5.17 6.10 2.27
C ALA A 65 -4.27 5.16 1.44
N PRO A 66 -4.35 3.84 1.66
CA PRO A 66 -3.73 2.86 0.79
C PRO A 66 -4.44 2.80 -0.56
N SER A 67 -3.72 2.33 -1.58
CA SER A 67 -4.27 2.02 -2.90
C SER A 67 -3.47 0.92 -3.58
N GLY A 68 -4.08 0.24 -4.56
CA GLY A 68 -3.41 -0.74 -5.41
C GLY A 68 -2.11 -0.17 -5.98
N HIS A 69 -0.99 -0.88 -5.82
CA HIS A 69 0.37 -0.44 -6.20
C HIS A 69 0.77 0.95 -5.68
N ASN A 70 0.05 1.51 -4.70
CA ASN A 70 0.17 2.90 -4.29
C ASN A 70 -0.01 3.89 -5.46
N THR A 71 -0.91 3.61 -6.40
CA THR A 71 -1.18 4.50 -7.55
C THR A 71 -1.80 5.83 -7.14
N GLN A 72 -2.50 5.86 -5.99
CA GLN A 72 -3.24 7.01 -5.47
C GLN A 72 -4.19 7.55 -6.55
N PRO A 73 -5.21 6.77 -6.95
CA PRO A 73 -5.98 7.02 -8.17
C PRO A 73 -7.00 8.16 -8.02
N TRP A 74 -7.11 8.77 -6.84
CA TRP A 74 -8.12 9.78 -6.54
C TRP A 74 -7.78 11.15 -7.12
N THR A 75 -8.82 11.89 -7.47
CA THR A 75 -8.80 13.32 -7.76
C THR A 75 -9.79 14.04 -6.86
N VAL A 76 -9.54 15.31 -6.54
CA VAL A 76 -10.50 16.13 -5.79
C VAL A 76 -10.78 17.42 -6.56
N GLN A 77 -12.03 17.58 -6.98
CA GLN A 77 -12.53 18.84 -7.53
C GLN A 77 -13.16 19.66 -6.40
N ILE A 78 -12.62 20.86 -6.18
CA ILE A 78 -13.19 21.82 -5.20
C ILE A 78 -14.30 22.60 -5.90
N VAL A 79 -15.57 22.30 -5.55
CA VAL A 79 -16.73 23.02 -6.08
C VAL A 79 -16.84 24.38 -5.37
N LYS A 80 -16.73 24.37 -4.04
CA LYS A 80 -16.60 25.54 -3.15
C LYS A 80 -16.06 25.07 -1.80
N THR A 81 -15.82 26.00 -0.88
CA THR A 81 -15.46 25.68 0.51
C THR A 81 -16.47 24.70 1.11
N GLY A 82 -15.95 23.60 1.66
CA GLY A 82 -16.72 22.52 2.25
C GLY A 82 -17.54 21.69 1.26
N HIS A 83 -17.38 21.84 -0.05
CA HIS A 83 -18.09 21.00 -1.05
C HIS A 83 -17.12 20.55 -2.14
N TRP A 84 -16.86 19.25 -2.17
CA TRP A 84 -15.90 18.63 -3.07
C TRP A 84 -16.56 17.48 -3.84
N VAL A 85 -16.00 17.17 -5.01
CA VAL A 85 -16.28 15.95 -5.75
C VAL A 85 -15.00 15.14 -5.82
N ILE A 86 -15.03 13.94 -5.24
CA ILE A 86 -13.94 12.96 -5.33
C ILE A 86 -14.17 12.15 -6.60
N GLY A 87 -13.12 12.04 -7.39
CA GLY A 87 -13.11 11.31 -8.65
C GLY A 87 -11.88 10.43 -8.81
N THR A 88 -11.68 9.92 -10.02
CA THR A 88 -10.52 9.08 -10.37
C THR A 88 -9.73 9.62 -11.55
N ASP A 89 -8.42 9.40 -11.52
CA ASP A 89 -7.50 9.67 -12.62
C ASP A 89 -7.25 8.38 -13.42
N ARG A 90 -7.70 8.37 -14.68
CA ARG A 90 -7.49 7.26 -15.62
C ARG A 90 -6.02 6.90 -15.82
N GLY A 91 -5.11 7.88 -15.73
CA GLY A 91 -3.67 7.65 -15.84
C GLY A 91 -3.08 6.87 -14.65
N ARG A 92 -3.87 6.64 -13.60
CA ARG A 92 -3.48 5.94 -12.38
C ARG A 92 -4.23 4.63 -12.16
N TRP A 93 -5.03 4.20 -13.14
CA TRP A 93 -5.67 2.90 -13.11
C TRP A 93 -4.67 1.78 -13.38
N LEU A 94 -5.07 0.56 -13.01
CA LEU A 94 -4.31 -0.67 -13.19
C LEU A 94 -5.09 -1.61 -14.13
N PRO A 95 -5.28 -1.28 -15.42
CA PRO A 95 -6.14 -2.06 -16.31
C PRO A 95 -5.75 -3.53 -16.46
N ALA A 96 -4.49 -3.90 -16.21
CA ALA A 96 -4.11 -5.30 -16.18
C ALA A 96 -4.53 -5.96 -14.86
N VAL A 97 -4.14 -5.42 -13.70
CA VAL A 97 -4.41 -6.02 -12.38
C VAL A 97 -5.89 -5.88 -11.98
N ASP A 98 -6.49 -4.72 -12.22
CA ASP A 98 -7.85 -4.33 -11.86
C ASP A 98 -8.66 -3.86 -13.09
N PRO A 99 -9.02 -4.78 -14.00
CA PRO A 99 -9.66 -4.43 -15.28
C PRO A 99 -11.06 -3.81 -15.15
N HIS A 100 -11.69 -3.93 -13.98
CA HIS A 100 -13.03 -3.41 -13.69
C HIS A 100 -13.02 -2.25 -12.69
N ASN A 101 -11.84 -1.74 -12.32
CA ASN A 101 -11.67 -0.67 -11.34
C ASN A 101 -12.32 -0.97 -9.96
N ARG A 102 -12.39 -2.24 -9.56
CA ARG A 102 -12.93 -2.64 -8.25
C ARG A 102 -12.01 -2.17 -7.13
N GLU A 103 -10.71 -2.37 -7.27
CA GLU A 103 -9.70 -1.91 -6.32
C GLU A 103 -9.55 -0.38 -6.31
N VAL A 104 -9.79 0.28 -7.45
CA VAL A 104 -9.89 1.74 -7.50
C VAL A 104 -11.03 2.23 -6.61
N MET A 105 -12.22 1.63 -6.67
CA MET A 105 -13.35 2.01 -5.80
C MET A 105 -13.05 1.74 -4.31
N LEU A 106 -12.44 0.59 -3.99
CA LEU A 106 -11.97 0.31 -2.62
C LEU A 106 -10.96 1.37 -2.14
N SER A 107 -10.03 1.79 -3.00
CA SER A 107 -9.04 2.83 -2.69
C SER A 107 -9.70 4.19 -2.43
N LEU A 108 -10.76 4.52 -3.17
CA LEU A 108 -11.55 5.74 -2.95
C LEU A 108 -12.35 5.68 -1.64
N GLY A 109 -12.85 4.51 -1.27
CA GLY A 109 -13.44 4.26 0.04
C GLY A 109 -12.46 4.53 1.17
N ALA A 110 -11.24 4.00 1.09
CA ALA A 110 -10.21 4.25 2.08
C ALA A 110 -9.82 5.74 2.14
N PHE A 111 -9.72 6.42 0.99
CA PHE A 111 -9.51 7.86 0.93
C PHE A 111 -10.64 8.63 1.63
N LEU A 112 -11.89 8.25 1.38
CA LEU A 112 -13.06 8.86 2.00
C LEU A 112 -13.07 8.65 3.53
N GLU A 113 -12.70 7.47 4.03
CA GLU A 113 -12.70 7.24 5.49
C GLU A 113 -11.64 8.09 6.20
N ASN A 114 -10.42 8.17 5.65
CA ASN A 114 -9.42 9.09 6.18
C ASN A 114 -9.89 10.55 6.12
N LEU A 115 -10.62 10.95 5.08
CA LEU A 115 -11.23 12.28 4.96
C LEU A 115 -12.25 12.51 6.08
N VAL A 116 -13.15 11.55 6.32
CA VAL A 116 -14.18 11.62 7.38
C VAL A 116 -13.54 11.75 8.77
N ILE A 117 -12.53 10.93 9.07
CA ILE A 117 -11.79 11.01 10.34
C ILE A 117 -11.08 12.36 10.48
N ALA A 118 -10.36 12.79 9.45
CA ALA A 118 -9.62 14.05 9.47
C ALA A 118 -10.55 15.26 9.61
N ALA A 119 -11.67 15.28 8.88
CA ALA A 119 -12.70 16.32 9.00
C ALA A 119 -13.26 16.37 10.43
N GLY A 120 -13.52 15.21 11.04
CA GLY A 120 -13.96 15.09 12.43
C GLY A 120 -12.98 15.73 13.41
N VAL A 121 -11.67 15.46 13.27
CA VAL A 121 -10.62 16.09 14.11
C VAL A 121 -10.64 17.62 13.99
N HIS A 122 -10.99 18.15 12.81
CA HIS A 122 -11.11 19.58 12.57
C HIS A 122 -12.52 20.16 12.84
N GLY A 123 -13.38 19.45 13.57
CA GLY A 123 -14.71 19.96 13.96
C GLY A 123 -15.75 19.98 12.85
N TYR A 124 -15.62 19.07 11.87
CA TYR A 124 -16.58 18.90 10.79
C TYR A 124 -17.18 17.50 10.79
N GLY A 125 -18.50 17.41 10.58
CA GLY A 125 -19.14 16.22 10.04
C GLY A 125 -19.04 16.20 8.51
N VAL A 126 -19.17 15.01 7.92
CA VAL A 126 -19.11 14.81 6.47
C VAL A 126 -20.39 14.12 6.01
N ASP A 127 -21.15 14.81 5.16
CA ASP A 127 -22.18 14.17 4.35
C ASP A 127 -21.57 13.80 3.02
N TYR A 128 -21.85 12.60 2.53
CA TYR A 128 -21.41 12.19 1.21
C TYR A 128 -22.46 11.36 0.48
N ARG A 129 -22.31 11.28 -0.84
CA ARG A 129 -23.12 10.40 -1.70
C ARG A 129 -22.24 9.81 -2.78
N VAL A 130 -22.29 8.49 -2.94
CA VAL A 130 -21.74 7.84 -4.13
C VAL A 130 -22.65 8.17 -5.32
N ILE A 131 -22.09 8.90 -6.30
CA ILE A 131 -22.81 9.37 -7.49
C ILE A 131 -22.44 8.58 -8.76
N ALA A 132 -21.32 7.86 -8.74
CA ALA A 132 -20.93 6.97 -9.84
C ALA A 132 -21.86 5.76 -9.94
N LYS A 133 -22.14 5.37 -11.18
CA LYS A 133 -22.90 4.16 -11.54
C LYS A 133 -21.98 3.04 -12.02
N SER A 134 -20.75 3.37 -12.42
CA SER A 134 -19.74 2.42 -12.86
C SER A 134 -18.36 2.74 -12.28
N GLY A 135 -17.49 1.74 -12.16
CA GLY A 135 -16.08 1.93 -11.78
C GLY A 135 -15.27 2.73 -12.80
N PHE A 136 -15.84 3.07 -13.96
CA PHE A 136 -15.19 3.86 -15.01
C PHE A 136 -15.62 5.33 -15.00
N ASP A 137 -16.58 5.71 -14.15
CA ASP A 137 -17.03 7.08 -14.04
C ASP A 137 -15.93 7.95 -13.42
N ARG A 138 -15.74 9.15 -13.97
CA ARG A 138 -14.72 10.07 -13.48
C ARG A 138 -15.06 10.61 -12.09
N ASP A 139 -16.31 11.01 -11.90
CA ASP A 139 -16.80 11.66 -10.68
C ASP A 139 -17.54 10.60 -9.86
N VAL A 140 -17.08 10.32 -8.64
CA VAL A 140 -17.50 9.13 -7.87
C VAL A 140 -18.27 9.49 -6.62
N ILE A 141 -17.83 10.50 -5.86
CA ILE A 141 -18.40 10.83 -4.55
C ILE A 141 -18.62 12.34 -4.43
N ASP A 142 -19.86 12.78 -4.20
CA ASP A 142 -20.16 14.15 -3.75
C ASP A 142 -19.95 14.23 -2.24
N VAL A 143 -19.16 15.19 -1.77
CA VAL A 143 -18.77 15.33 -0.36
C VAL A 143 -19.05 16.74 0.14
N ARG A 144 -19.68 16.86 1.31
CA ARG A 144 -20.01 18.13 1.95
C ARG A 144 -19.59 18.13 3.41
N LEU A 145 -18.74 19.09 3.77
CA LEU A 145 -18.37 19.35 5.15
C LEU A 145 -19.43 20.22 5.82
N LYS A 146 -19.82 19.82 7.03
CA LYS A 146 -20.71 20.58 7.91
C LYS A 146 -20.01 20.81 9.23
N LYS A 147 -20.06 22.02 9.79
CA LYS A 147 -19.57 22.22 11.16
C LYS A 147 -20.35 21.32 12.11
N GLY A 148 -19.63 20.62 12.98
CA GLY A 148 -20.19 19.60 13.85
C GLY A 148 -19.36 19.43 15.12
N ALA A 149 -19.73 18.46 15.95
CA ALA A 149 -18.91 18.08 17.09
C ALA A 149 -17.56 17.53 16.59
N GLY A 150 -16.47 17.95 17.21
CA GLY A 150 -15.15 17.40 16.92
C GLY A 150 -15.05 15.92 17.29
N ARG A 151 -14.16 15.21 16.61
CA ARG A 151 -13.81 13.81 16.90
C ARG A 151 -12.48 13.79 17.63
N ASP A 152 -12.44 13.16 18.79
CA ASP A 152 -11.17 12.83 19.45
C ASP A 152 -10.56 11.61 18.74
N PHE A 153 -9.58 11.85 17.87
CA PHE A 153 -8.86 10.81 17.16
C PHE A 153 -7.38 11.19 17.02
N PRO A 154 -6.44 10.32 17.43
CA PRO A 154 -5.02 10.61 17.29
C PRO A 154 -4.59 10.59 15.81
N VAL A 155 -4.44 11.76 15.19
CA VAL A 155 -4.01 11.94 13.78
C VAL A 155 -2.77 11.13 13.44
N SER A 156 -1.86 10.96 14.40
CA SER A 156 -0.63 10.16 14.23
C SER A 156 -0.88 8.71 13.83
N LEU A 157 -2.08 8.15 14.07
CA LEU A 157 -2.44 6.81 13.60
C LEU A 157 -2.58 6.77 12.08
N ILE A 158 -3.17 7.79 11.44
CA ILE A 158 -3.21 7.91 9.97
C ILE A 158 -1.80 8.07 9.42
N GLU A 159 -0.99 8.94 10.06
CA GLU A 159 0.36 9.26 9.57
C GLU A 159 1.36 8.11 9.68
N LYS A 160 1.22 7.28 10.71
CA LYS A 160 2.11 6.13 10.97
C LYS A 160 1.62 4.84 10.33
N ARG A 161 0.35 4.79 9.88
CA ARG A 161 -0.22 3.61 9.22
C ARG A 161 0.62 3.23 8.02
N ARG A 162 0.98 1.96 7.94
CA ARG A 162 1.70 1.38 6.81
C ARG A 162 1.23 -0.06 6.60
N THR A 163 1.35 -0.54 5.37
CA THR A 163 1.17 -1.96 5.08
C THR A 163 2.41 -2.71 5.56
N LEU A 164 2.25 -3.45 6.66
CA LEU A 164 3.26 -4.39 7.14
C LEU A 164 3.20 -5.66 6.28
N ARG A 165 4.37 -6.16 5.87
CA ARG A 165 4.48 -7.32 4.98
C ARG A 165 5.28 -8.47 5.59
N ASN A 166 5.97 -8.22 6.69
CA ASN A 166 6.80 -9.20 7.39
C ASN A 166 6.67 -8.99 8.91
N GLY A 167 7.17 -9.96 9.68
CA GLY A 167 7.27 -9.84 11.14
C GLY A 167 5.94 -10.02 11.89
N MET A 168 4.92 -10.59 11.25
CA MET A 168 3.68 -10.97 11.90
C MET A 168 3.85 -12.32 12.63
N GLY A 169 3.10 -12.52 13.70
CA GLY A 169 3.02 -13.80 14.40
C GLY A 169 1.99 -14.75 13.77
N ASN A 170 2.03 -16.02 14.19
CA ASN A 170 1.14 -17.08 13.69
C ASN A 170 -0.03 -17.40 14.64
N GLY A 171 -0.18 -16.61 15.71
CA GLY A 171 -1.29 -16.76 16.64
C GLY A 171 -2.59 -16.23 16.04
N ASP A 172 -3.70 -16.87 16.38
CA ASP A 172 -5.02 -16.36 16.02
C ASP A 172 -5.27 -14.98 16.63
N ILE A 173 -6.05 -14.16 15.93
CA ILE A 173 -6.55 -12.91 16.50
C ILE A 173 -7.41 -13.22 17.74
N ARG A 174 -7.26 -12.43 18.80
CA ARG A 174 -8.09 -12.57 19.99
C ARG A 174 -9.52 -12.13 19.66
N THR A 175 -10.52 -12.80 20.22
CA THR A 175 -11.94 -12.46 20.00
C THR A 175 -12.25 -11.00 20.33
N GLY A 176 -11.67 -10.45 21.41
CA GLY A 176 -11.84 -9.04 21.78
C GLY A 176 -11.23 -8.07 20.76
N ASP A 177 -10.04 -8.39 20.24
CA ASP A 177 -9.37 -7.58 19.22
C ASP A 177 -10.16 -7.60 17.90
N TYR A 178 -10.68 -8.78 17.51
CA TYR A 178 -11.55 -8.90 16.34
C TYR A 178 -12.83 -8.08 16.49
N ALA A 179 -13.51 -8.18 17.63
CA ALA A 179 -14.73 -7.43 17.89
C ALA A 179 -14.50 -5.91 17.75
N ILE A 180 -13.39 -5.39 18.28
CA ILE A 180 -13.00 -3.98 18.15
C ILE A 180 -12.77 -3.60 16.68
N LEU A 181 -12.06 -4.44 15.91
CA LEU A 181 -11.77 -4.16 14.50
C LEU A 181 -13.01 -4.19 13.62
N THR A 182 -14.02 -4.99 13.98
CA THR A 182 -15.24 -5.15 13.20
C THR A 182 -16.42 -4.32 13.69
N ASP A 183 -16.26 -3.61 14.80
CA ASP A 183 -17.32 -2.78 15.36
C ASP A 183 -17.67 -1.63 14.41
N GLY A 184 -18.96 -1.47 14.12
CA GLY A 184 -19.48 -0.41 13.26
C GLY A 184 -19.11 -0.52 11.77
N LEU A 185 -18.50 -1.62 11.30
CA LEU A 185 -18.23 -1.82 9.88
C LEU A 185 -19.54 -1.95 9.09
N THR A 186 -19.57 -1.35 7.90
CA THR A 186 -20.69 -1.48 6.97
C THR A 186 -20.56 -2.72 6.09
N ALA A 187 -19.33 -3.14 5.79
CA ALA A 187 -19.05 -4.39 5.10
C ALA A 187 -19.22 -5.59 6.02
N THR A 188 -19.56 -6.75 5.44
CA THR A 188 -19.47 -8.00 6.22
C THR A 188 -18.01 -8.29 6.52
N ALA A 189 -17.72 -8.82 7.71
CA ALA A 189 -16.38 -9.22 8.11
C ALA A 189 -16.43 -10.65 8.66
N GLU A 190 -15.56 -11.52 8.15
CA GLU A 190 -15.40 -12.89 8.65
C GLU A 190 -13.92 -13.19 8.87
N TYR A 191 -13.60 -13.74 10.05
CA TYR A 191 -12.25 -14.20 10.36
C TYR A 191 -12.09 -15.70 10.06
N PHE A 192 -11.04 -16.02 9.30
CA PHE A 192 -10.60 -17.38 9.03
C PHE A 192 -9.22 -17.62 9.64
N SER A 193 -9.16 -18.38 10.72
CA SER A 193 -7.89 -18.86 11.28
C SER A 193 -7.05 -19.56 10.22
N ARG A 194 -5.73 -19.33 10.23
CA ARG A 194 -4.76 -20.02 9.34
C ARG A 194 -4.91 -21.55 9.37
N ASN A 195 -5.32 -22.10 10.52
CA ASN A 195 -5.44 -23.55 10.75
C ASN A 195 -6.82 -24.10 10.40
N SER A 196 -7.77 -23.26 9.97
CA SER A 196 -9.08 -23.70 9.48
C SER A 196 -8.99 -24.22 8.03
N SER A 197 -9.97 -25.01 7.59
CA SER A 197 -10.05 -25.48 6.19
C SER A 197 -10.13 -24.31 5.21
N ARG A 198 -10.96 -23.31 5.50
CA ARG A 198 -11.10 -22.08 4.70
C ARG A 198 -9.83 -21.24 4.73
N GLY A 199 -9.16 -21.10 5.88
CA GLY A 199 -7.90 -20.37 5.99
C GLY A 199 -6.75 -20.99 5.19
N ARG A 200 -6.62 -22.33 5.21
CA ARG A 200 -5.66 -23.04 4.33
C ARG A 200 -5.97 -22.83 2.85
N LEU A 201 -7.25 -22.91 2.47
CA LEU A 201 -7.69 -22.63 1.10
C LEU A 201 -7.32 -21.20 0.69
N LEU A 202 -7.56 -20.19 1.55
CA LEU A 202 -7.17 -18.80 1.28
C LEU A 202 -5.66 -18.64 1.11
N ALA A 203 -4.85 -19.32 1.93
CA ALA A 203 -3.40 -19.32 1.79
C ALA A 203 -2.95 -19.90 0.45
N GLU A 204 -3.44 -21.08 0.09
CA GLU A 204 -3.14 -21.74 -1.19
C GLU A 204 -3.56 -20.89 -2.40
N ARG A 205 -4.79 -20.34 -2.36
CA ARG A 205 -5.31 -19.48 -3.43
C ARG A 205 -4.58 -18.15 -3.54
N THR A 206 -4.10 -17.60 -2.43
CA THR A 206 -3.26 -16.38 -2.45
C THR A 206 -1.95 -16.65 -3.16
N ILE A 207 -1.26 -17.76 -2.85
CA ILE A 207 -0.01 -18.13 -3.51
C ILE A 207 -0.24 -18.32 -5.01
N GLU A 208 -1.30 -19.04 -5.39
CA GLU A 208 -1.59 -19.33 -6.80
C GLU A 208 -2.01 -18.08 -7.57
N ALA A 209 -2.86 -17.23 -7.00
CA ALA A 209 -3.25 -15.96 -7.63
C ALA A 209 -2.03 -15.06 -7.90
N ASN A 210 -1.11 -14.97 -6.94
CA ASN A 210 0.14 -14.21 -7.11
C ASN A 210 1.06 -14.84 -8.17
N ARG A 211 1.13 -16.17 -8.26
CA ARG A 211 1.87 -16.88 -9.31
C ARG A 211 1.29 -16.61 -10.69
N VAL A 212 -0.03 -16.75 -10.86
CA VAL A 212 -0.71 -16.46 -12.12
C VAL A 212 -0.48 -15.01 -12.54
N GLN A 213 -0.61 -14.06 -11.61
CA GLN A 213 -0.37 -12.64 -11.90
C GLN A 213 1.08 -12.37 -12.31
N ALA A 214 2.06 -12.95 -11.61
CA ALA A 214 3.48 -12.75 -11.92
C ALA A 214 3.90 -13.30 -13.31
N TRP A 215 3.17 -14.28 -13.84
CA TRP A 215 3.37 -14.82 -15.19
C TRP A 215 2.40 -14.27 -16.24
N ARG A 216 1.50 -13.37 -15.85
CA ARG A 216 0.65 -12.63 -16.79
C ARG A 216 1.39 -11.38 -17.26
N GLU A 217 1.89 -11.42 -18.49
CA GLU A 217 2.76 -10.36 -19.04
C GLU A 217 2.22 -8.93 -18.88
N PRO A 218 0.95 -8.62 -19.20
CA PRO A 218 0.43 -7.27 -18.98
C PRO A 218 0.49 -6.81 -17.52
N ALA A 219 0.19 -7.69 -16.57
CA ALA A 219 0.20 -7.36 -15.14
C ALA A 219 1.63 -7.18 -14.62
N GLN A 220 2.58 -7.99 -15.09
CA GLN A 220 3.97 -7.85 -14.70
C GLN A 220 4.62 -6.58 -15.27
N GLN A 221 4.25 -6.20 -16.50
CA GLN A 221 4.67 -4.92 -17.08
C GLN A 221 4.10 -3.74 -16.31
N GLU A 222 2.81 -3.79 -15.98
CA GLU A 222 2.15 -2.78 -15.16
C GLU A 222 2.83 -2.64 -13.79
N LEU A 223 3.14 -3.75 -13.10
CA LEU A 223 3.91 -3.72 -11.86
C LEU A 223 5.29 -3.07 -12.04
N ALA A 224 5.99 -3.40 -13.14
CA ALA A 224 7.30 -2.81 -13.44
C ALA A 224 7.21 -1.29 -13.64
N ASP A 225 6.11 -0.79 -14.20
CA ASP A 225 5.83 0.63 -14.41
C ASP A 225 5.37 1.35 -13.14
N TRP A 226 5.01 0.62 -12.09
CA TRP A 226 4.58 1.17 -10.79
C TRP A 226 5.59 1.02 -9.66
N ILE A 227 6.76 0.40 -9.88
CA ILE A 227 7.85 0.41 -8.91
C ILE A 227 8.75 1.64 -9.12
N ARG A 228 9.13 2.29 -8.01
CA ARG A 228 10.07 3.42 -7.94
C ARG A 228 11.34 2.95 -7.24
N TRP A 229 12.32 2.50 -8.03
CA TRP A 229 13.56 1.97 -7.49
C TRP A 229 14.45 3.07 -6.91
N SER A 230 14.61 4.20 -7.61
CA SER A 230 15.54 5.26 -7.18
C SER A 230 14.89 6.32 -6.30
N ASP A 231 15.68 6.98 -5.46
CA ASP A 231 15.20 8.13 -4.67
C ASP A 231 14.75 9.30 -5.57
N ALA A 232 15.30 9.41 -6.78
CA ALA A 232 14.88 10.38 -7.77
C ALA A 232 13.45 10.09 -8.27
N ASP A 233 13.14 8.83 -8.55
CA ASP A 233 11.78 8.41 -8.93
C ASP A 233 10.78 8.65 -7.80
N VAL A 234 11.15 8.30 -6.56
CA VAL A 234 10.30 8.54 -5.38
C VAL A 234 9.98 10.03 -5.23
N LYS A 235 10.99 10.91 -5.36
CA LYS A 235 10.80 12.37 -5.28
C LYS A 235 9.99 12.92 -6.45
N LYS A 236 10.19 12.39 -7.66
CA LYS A 236 9.52 12.84 -8.88
C LYS A 236 8.04 12.47 -8.90
N TYR A 237 7.73 11.19 -8.68
CA TYR A 237 6.39 10.65 -8.88
C TYR A 237 5.54 10.67 -7.61
N ARG A 238 6.17 10.50 -6.43
CA ARG A 238 5.49 10.44 -5.11
C ARG A 238 4.33 9.44 -5.04
N ASN A 239 4.38 8.41 -5.87
CA ASN A 239 3.43 7.31 -5.95
C ASN A 239 4.17 6.03 -6.31
N GLY A 240 3.45 4.92 -6.43
CA GLY A 240 4.06 3.64 -6.74
C GLY A 240 4.71 2.96 -5.53
N LEU A 241 5.13 1.72 -5.73
CA LEU A 241 5.82 0.92 -4.73
C LEU A 241 7.30 1.32 -4.67
N THR A 242 7.82 1.49 -3.46
CA THR A 242 9.24 1.78 -3.21
C THR A 242 9.92 0.58 -2.55
N PRO A 243 11.25 0.46 -2.61
CA PRO A 243 11.98 -0.53 -1.81
C PRO A 243 11.60 -0.49 -0.33
N ALA A 244 11.43 0.71 0.23
CA ALA A 244 11.05 0.89 1.63
C ALA A 244 9.62 0.38 1.92
N SER A 245 8.65 0.64 1.03
CA SER A 245 7.28 0.14 1.20
C SER A 245 7.19 -1.38 0.99
N MET A 246 8.12 -1.96 0.23
CA MET A 246 8.29 -3.41 0.10
C MET A 246 9.13 -4.01 1.24
N GLU A 247 9.51 -3.19 2.23
CA GLU A 247 10.33 -3.57 3.40
C GLU A 247 11.76 -4.04 3.06
N ILE A 248 12.26 -3.65 1.89
CA ILE A 248 13.64 -3.86 1.45
C ILE A 248 14.49 -2.68 1.95
N THR A 249 15.12 -2.88 3.11
CA THR A 249 15.90 -1.84 3.82
C THR A 249 17.39 -2.21 3.96
N GLY A 250 18.17 -1.33 4.61
CA GLY A 250 19.60 -1.55 4.82
C GLY A 250 20.41 -1.72 3.52
N PHE A 251 21.39 -2.63 3.56
CA PHE A 251 22.25 -2.91 2.41
C PHE A 251 21.46 -3.47 1.22
N ALA A 252 20.47 -4.35 1.45
CA ALA A 252 19.60 -4.86 0.39
C ALA A 252 18.81 -3.72 -0.27
N GLY A 253 18.30 -2.79 0.54
CA GLY A 253 17.63 -1.57 0.07
C GLY A 253 18.55 -0.70 -0.79
N TRP A 254 19.78 -0.44 -0.33
CA TRP A 254 20.78 0.28 -1.13
C TRP A 254 21.10 -0.42 -2.46
N TYR A 255 21.27 -1.75 -2.44
CA TYR A 255 21.57 -2.54 -3.62
C TYR A 255 20.46 -2.45 -4.67
N VAL A 256 19.20 -2.67 -4.28
CA VAL A 256 18.09 -2.60 -5.25
C VAL A 256 17.87 -1.18 -5.76
N ARG A 257 18.04 -0.14 -4.92
CA ARG A 257 17.95 1.26 -5.39
C ARG A 257 19.01 1.61 -6.44
N THR A 258 20.15 0.96 -6.40
CA THR A 258 21.31 1.24 -7.27
C THR A 258 21.27 0.43 -8.57
N PHE A 259 20.88 -0.84 -8.48
CA PHE A 259 21.05 -1.78 -9.59
C PHE A 259 19.74 -2.29 -10.20
N PHE A 260 18.60 -2.14 -9.53
CA PHE A 260 17.32 -2.60 -10.08
C PHE A 260 16.66 -1.52 -10.92
N ASN A 261 15.96 -1.96 -11.95
CA ASN A 261 15.19 -1.12 -12.85
C ASN A 261 13.95 -1.87 -13.34
N ARG A 262 13.24 -1.30 -14.31
CA ARG A 262 12.06 -1.90 -14.93
C ARG A 262 12.32 -3.33 -15.45
N SER A 263 13.42 -3.60 -16.14
CA SER A 263 13.70 -4.93 -16.69
C SER A 263 14.00 -5.96 -15.61
N SER A 264 14.53 -5.53 -14.45
CA SER A 264 14.71 -6.40 -13.29
C SER A 264 13.40 -7.03 -12.85
N VAL A 265 12.30 -6.24 -12.86
CA VAL A 265 10.95 -6.71 -12.48
C VAL A 265 10.42 -7.75 -13.46
N LEU A 266 10.76 -7.64 -14.74
CA LEU A 266 10.28 -8.56 -15.78
C LEU A 266 11.01 -9.91 -15.76
N SER A 267 12.17 -9.99 -15.10
CA SER A 267 12.98 -11.20 -15.05
C SER A 267 12.28 -12.37 -14.36
N LYS A 268 12.57 -13.60 -14.80
CA LYS A 268 12.07 -14.83 -14.17
C LYS A 268 12.44 -14.89 -12.68
N SER A 269 13.66 -14.52 -12.33
CA SER A 269 14.13 -14.56 -10.93
C SER A 269 13.38 -13.58 -10.02
N PHE A 270 12.99 -12.41 -10.52
CA PHE A 270 12.15 -11.48 -9.76
C PHE A 270 10.76 -12.06 -9.52
N ARG A 271 10.13 -12.62 -10.56
CA ARG A 271 8.81 -13.27 -10.46
C ARG A 271 8.82 -14.42 -9.45
N GLU A 272 9.80 -15.31 -9.54
CA GLU A 272 9.97 -16.44 -8.62
C GLU A 272 10.20 -15.99 -7.18
N ARG A 273 11.04 -14.97 -6.96
CA ARG A 273 11.24 -14.38 -5.62
C ARG A 273 9.97 -13.74 -5.07
N GLY A 274 9.18 -13.08 -5.92
CA GLY A 274 7.90 -12.50 -5.52
C GLY A 274 6.95 -13.57 -4.99
N VAL A 275 6.78 -14.69 -5.71
CA VAL A 275 5.95 -15.82 -5.28
C VAL A 275 6.50 -16.44 -4.00
N GLU A 276 7.82 -16.60 -3.87
CA GLU A 276 8.43 -17.14 -2.65
C GLU A 276 8.22 -16.24 -1.43
N MET A 277 8.24 -14.92 -1.61
CA MET A 277 7.89 -13.98 -0.54
C MET A 277 6.42 -14.12 -0.12
N VAL A 278 5.50 -14.28 -1.08
CA VAL A 278 4.08 -14.51 -0.77
C VAL A 278 3.88 -15.80 0.03
N LYS A 279 4.59 -16.89 -0.31
CA LYS A 279 4.56 -18.13 0.49
C LYS A 279 4.97 -17.88 1.93
N LYS A 280 6.10 -17.20 2.13
CA LYS A 280 6.57 -16.84 3.49
C LYS A 280 5.56 -15.97 4.23
N GLN A 281 4.85 -15.08 3.55
CA GLN A 281 3.83 -14.23 4.17
C GLN A 281 2.63 -15.03 4.65
N VAL A 282 2.10 -15.92 3.82
CA VAL A 282 0.94 -16.76 4.21
C VAL A 282 1.32 -17.82 5.25
N GLU A 283 2.58 -18.23 5.31
CA GLU A 283 3.10 -19.08 6.38
C GLU A 283 3.24 -18.32 7.71
N ASN A 284 3.56 -17.03 7.63
CA ASN A 284 3.80 -16.14 8.76
C ASN A 284 2.64 -15.17 9.03
N CYS A 285 1.41 -15.69 9.15
CA CYS A 285 0.23 -14.92 9.54
C CYS A 285 -0.68 -15.71 10.50
N GLY A 286 -1.49 -15.01 11.30
CA GLY A 286 -2.50 -15.62 12.18
C GLY A 286 -3.74 -16.15 11.45
N GLY A 287 -4.16 -15.47 10.39
CA GLY A 287 -5.34 -15.81 9.61
C GLY A 287 -5.75 -14.68 8.67
N TRP A 288 -6.99 -14.72 8.20
CA TRP A 288 -7.55 -13.78 7.24
C TRP A 288 -8.80 -13.11 7.81
N ILE A 289 -8.85 -11.79 7.80
CA ILE A 289 -10.13 -11.08 7.91
C ILE A 289 -10.56 -10.77 6.48
N VAL A 290 -11.69 -11.32 6.06
CA VAL A 290 -12.24 -11.11 4.73
C VAL A 290 -13.41 -10.16 4.86
N LEU A 291 -13.32 -9.04 4.15
CA LEU A 291 -14.43 -8.09 4.01
C LEU A 291 -15.24 -8.44 2.76
N GLY A 292 -16.55 -8.48 2.88
CA GLY A 292 -17.46 -8.89 1.81
C GLY A 292 -18.54 -7.85 1.48
N GLY A 293 -19.03 -7.93 0.24
CA GLY A 293 -20.07 -7.09 -0.34
C GLY A 293 -20.35 -7.49 -1.79
N ASP A 294 -21.40 -6.92 -2.39
CA ASP A 294 -21.62 -7.02 -3.84
C ASP A 294 -20.64 -6.14 -4.64
N ASP A 295 -20.65 -6.29 -5.97
CA ASP A 295 -19.76 -5.56 -6.87
C ASP A 295 -20.30 -4.19 -7.31
N SER A 296 -21.34 -3.66 -6.64
CA SER A 296 -21.80 -2.30 -6.92
C SER A 296 -20.78 -1.26 -6.48
N VAL A 297 -20.73 -0.13 -7.19
CA VAL A 297 -19.79 0.97 -6.86
C VAL A 297 -19.97 1.45 -5.43
N SER A 298 -21.22 1.57 -4.97
CA SER A 298 -21.51 2.00 -3.60
C SER A 298 -20.96 1.02 -2.59
N THR A 299 -21.19 -0.29 -2.78
CA THR A 299 -20.68 -1.30 -1.86
C THR A 299 -19.16 -1.34 -1.85
N LEU A 300 -18.50 -1.24 -3.00
CA LEU A 300 -17.04 -1.20 -3.07
C LEU A 300 -16.46 0.03 -2.34
N VAL A 301 -17.09 1.20 -2.46
CA VAL A 301 -16.67 2.39 -1.70
C VAL A 301 -16.86 2.16 -0.21
N GLU A 302 -18.00 1.63 0.24
CA GLU A 302 -18.25 1.35 1.66
C GLU A 302 -17.35 0.25 2.23
N THR A 303 -17.02 -0.77 1.45
CA THR A 303 -16.02 -1.79 1.82
C THR A 303 -14.63 -1.18 1.95
N GLY A 304 -14.27 -0.26 1.04
CA GLY A 304 -13.03 0.49 1.12
C GLY A 304 -12.94 1.36 2.37
N ARG A 305 -14.07 1.96 2.78
CA ARG A 305 -14.16 2.67 4.06
C ARG A 305 -13.99 1.73 5.24
N SER A 306 -14.70 0.60 5.25
CA SER A 306 -14.60 -0.40 6.32
C SER A 306 -13.20 -1.01 6.44
N PHE A 307 -12.43 -1.06 5.35
CA PHE A 307 -11.05 -1.52 5.35
C PHE A 307 -10.07 -0.55 6.02
N GLN A 308 -10.38 0.74 6.05
CA GLN A 308 -9.46 1.81 6.45
C GLN A 308 -9.62 2.24 7.90
#